data_AF-A0AAP4KC71-F1
#
_entry.id   AF-A0AAP4KC71-F1
#
_cell.length_a   1.000
_cell.length_b   1.000
_cell.length_c   1.000
_cell.angle_alpha   90.00
_cell.angle_beta   90.00
_cell.angle_gamma   90.00
#
_symmetry.space_group_name_H-M   'P 1'
#
loop_
_entity.id
_entity.type
_entity.pdbx_description
1 polymer ?
#
loop_
_entity_poly.entity_id
_entity_poly.type
_entity_poly.pdbx_seq_one_letter_code
_entity_poly.pdbx_strand_id
1 'polypeptide(L)'
;MDKQAIRAQMPDLVRDHVPSNARVINYNIFDGEPKVSTLGFHIDPRPFEGKVIATTDEAIVVKTGRSAFAVLDRTLVTEVPEKGAKVQIAPYARRRFDGLRADTPEERSERTAEGHSFTVQTFVLGDAPAKLPVPEPRCFELKELINQLEQLPAPDGFRRITHLLVDAGARDFKWVDPLPADIIKTPPAIGFTVASGKFSGQVIVSYDRGADQYVVELQRDGKSIHRVEEVFFDDLGIVLEKLIDDGSWRRIHVQCLHGRKSVHQ
;
A
#
# COMPACT_ATOMS: atom_id res chain seq x y z
N MET A 1 -15.20 5.65 11.87
CA MET A 1 -16.02 6.85 11.59
C MET A 1 -17.32 6.45 10.90
N ASP A 2 -18.45 7.04 11.29
CA ASP A 2 -19.74 6.90 10.60
C ASP A 2 -19.83 7.88 9.43
N LYS A 3 -19.76 7.34 8.21
CA LYS A 3 -19.82 8.13 6.98
C LYS A 3 -21.16 8.87 6.83
N GLN A 4 -22.28 8.31 7.27
CA GLN A 4 -23.59 8.95 7.11
C GLN A 4 -23.75 10.13 8.06
N ALA A 5 -23.35 9.95 9.32
CA ALA A 5 -23.37 11.03 10.33
C ALA A 5 -22.48 12.20 9.89
N ILE A 6 -21.25 11.93 9.43
CA ILE A 6 -20.34 12.95 8.91
C ILE A 6 -20.95 13.69 7.71
N ARG A 7 -21.52 12.96 6.74
CA ARG A 7 -22.16 13.58 5.57
C ARG A 7 -23.30 14.52 5.95
N ALA A 8 -24.08 14.17 6.98
CA ALA A 8 -25.15 15.02 7.50
C ALA A 8 -24.62 16.29 8.18
N GLN A 9 -23.47 16.20 8.88
CA GLN A 9 -22.85 17.34 9.58
C GLN A 9 -22.02 18.25 8.65
N MET A 10 -21.58 17.75 7.49
CA MET A 10 -20.69 18.49 6.58
C MET A 10 -21.17 19.92 6.25
N PRO A 11 -22.45 20.19 5.92
CA PRO A 11 -22.90 21.55 5.60
C PRO A 11 -22.64 22.54 6.74
N ASP A 12 -22.88 22.13 7.98
CA ASP A 12 -22.67 22.98 9.16
C ASP A 12 -21.18 23.20 9.45
N LEU A 13 -20.37 22.14 9.30
CA LEU A 13 -18.92 22.18 9.54
C LEU A 13 -18.18 23.10 8.56
N VAL A 14 -18.69 23.25 7.33
CA VAL A 14 -18.02 24.04 6.27
C VAL A 14 -18.68 25.37 5.96
N ARG A 15 -19.84 25.67 6.53
CA ARG A 15 -20.67 26.86 6.20
C ARG A 15 -19.86 28.16 6.15
N ASP A 16 -19.08 28.42 7.20
CA ASP A 16 -18.32 29.67 7.35
C ASP A 16 -17.02 29.66 6.51
N HIS A 17 -16.74 28.55 5.84
CA HIS A 17 -15.58 28.32 4.99
C HIS A 17 -15.94 28.19 3.51
N VAL A 18 -17.21 28.33 3.13
CA VAL A 18 -17.66 28.27 1.73
C VAL A 18 -18.12 29.66 1.29
N PRO A 19 -17.75 30.13 0.09
CA PRO A 19 -18.27 31.39 -0.45
C PRO A 19 -19.79 31.35 -0.59
N SER A 20 -20.46 32.47 -0.32
CA SER A 20 -21.94 32.58 -0.39
C SER A 20 -22.52 32.24 -1.77
N ASN A 21 -21.72 32.32 -2.83
CA ASN A 21 -22.12 31.98 -4.20
C ASN A 21 -21.80 30.53 -4.62
N ALA A 22 -21.25 29.71 -3.73
CA ALA A 22 -20.92 28.33 -4.05
C ALA A 22 -22.20 27.48 -4.12
N ARG A 23 -22.42 26.85 -5.27
CA ARG A 23 -23.60 25.99 -5.51
C ARG A 23 -23.37 24.52 -5.16
N VAL A 24 -22.11 24.10 -5.08
CA VAL A 24 -21.71 22.71 -4.85
C VAL A 24 -20.54 22.66 -3.88
N ILE A 25 -20.69 21.80 -2.87
CA ILE A 25 -19.65 21.46 -1.89
C ILE A 25 -19.13 20.08 -2.26
N ASN A 26 -17.84 19.99 -2.56
CA ASN A 26 -17.17 18.73 -2.87
C ASN A 26 -16.35 18.29 -1.66
N TYR A 27 -16.47 17.03 -1.26
CA TYR A 27 -15.60 16.48 -0.24
C TYR A 27 -15.23 15.03 -0.51
N ASN A 28 -14.04 14.67 -0.07
CA ASN A 28 -13.48 13.34 -0.17
C ASN A 28 -13.25 12.79 1.23
N ILE A 29 -13.77 11.60 1.51
CA ILE A 29 -13.56 10.90 2.78
C ILE A 29 -12.31 10.02 2.66
N PHE A 30 -11.52 9.96 3.73
CA PHE A 30 -10.32 9.14 3.89
C PHE A 30 -10.45 8.40 5.22
N ASP A 31 -10.90 7.16 5.15
CA ASP A 31 -11.29 6.29 6.26
C ASP A 31 -10.56 4.94 6.24
N GLY A 32 -9.46 4.88 5.49
CA GLY A 32 -8.69 3.65 5.30
C GLY A 32 -9.28 2.72 4.26
N GLU A 33 -10.47 3.00 3.71
CA GLU A 33 -11.01 2.20 2.62
C GLU A 33 -10.45 2.63 1.25
N PRO A 34 -10.23 1.67 0.35
CA PRO A 34 -9.84 1.92 -1.03
C PRO A 34 -10.85 2.81 -1.76
N LYS A 35 -10.36 3.78 -2.53
CA LYS A 35 -11.24 4.60 -3.39
C LYS A 35 -11.45 3.90 -4.71
N VAL A 36 -12.69 3.81 -5.15
CA VAL A 36 -13.06 3.20 -6.43
C VAL A 36 -13.35 4.31 -7.46
N SER A 37 -12.78 4.17 -8.64
CA SER A 37 -13.02 5.02 -9.80
C SER A 37 -14.41 4.78 -10.39
N THR A 38 -14.87 5.69 -11.26
CA THR A 38 -16.10 5.50 -12.04
C THR A 38 -16.09 4.22 -12.88
N LEU A 39 -14.90 3.72 -13.23
CA LEU A 39 -14.71 2.48 -14.01
C LEU A 39 -14.55 1.23 -13.12
N GLY A 40 -14.73 1.33 -11.81
CA GLY A 40 -14.66 0.19 -10.89
C GLY A 40 -13.25 -0.17 -10.40
N PHE A 41 -12.20 0.52 -10.87
CA PHE A 41 -10.83 0.27 -10.41
C PHE A 41 -10.49 1.04 -9.15
N HIS A 42 -9.68 0.43 -8.27
CA HIS A 42 -9.14 1.13 -7.10
C HIS A 42 -8.10 2.19 -7.49
N ILE A 43 -8.19 3.37 -6.87
CA ILE A 43 -7.28 4.50 -7.06
C ILE A 43 -6.54 4.77 -5.76
N ASP A 44 -5.21 4.84 -5.87
CA ASP A 44 -4.33 5.32 -4.80
C ASP A 44 -4.45 6.84 -4.66
N PRO A 45 -4.92 7.38 -3.51
CA PRO A 45 -5.05 8.82 -3.34
C PRO A 45 -3.70 9.55 -3.47
N ARG A 46 -3.75 10.77 -4.00
CA ARG A 46 -2.58 11.66 -4.07
C ARG A 46 -2.44 12.45 -2.77
N PRO A 47 -1.21 12.71 -2.30
CA PRO A 47 -0.96 13.67 -1.23
C PRO A 47 -1.49 15.06 -1.59
N PHE A 48 -1.88 15.82 -0.58
CA PHE A 48 -2.41 17.17 -0.76
C PHE A 48 -2.11 18.06 0.45
N GLU A 49 -2.20 19.38 0.24
CA GLU A 49 -2.13 20.36 1.32
C GLU A 49 -3.51 20.94 1.61
N GLY A 50 -3.70 21.42 2.83
CA GLY A 50 -4.91 22.15 3.18
C GLY A 50 -4.82 22.82 4.54
N LYS A 51 -5.93 23.45 4.94
CA LYS A 51 -6.08 24.06 6.26
C LYS A 51 -7.14 23.31 7.05
N VAL A 52 -6.83 22.94 8.29
CA VAL A 52 -7.80 22.31 9.19
C VAL A 52 -8.87 23.33 9.56
N ILE A 53 -10.14 23.01 9.33
CA ILE A 53 -11.27 23.90 9.60
C ILE A 53 -12.19 23.40 10.70
N ALA A 54 -12.25 22.09 10.90
CA ALA A 54 -13.02 21.48 11.97
C ALA A 54 -12.37 20.17 12.40
N THR A 55 -12.54 19.86 13.69
CA THR A 55 -12.16 18.59 14.29
C THR A 55 -13.34 18.15 15.14
N THR A 56 -13.84 16.95 14.90
CA THR A 56 -14.89 16.31 15.69
C THR A 56 -14.30 15.12 16.45
N ASP A 57 -15.14 14.38 17.18
CA ASP A 57 -14.70 13.16 17.86
C ASP A 57 -14.25 12.07 16.88
N GLU A 58 -14.83 12.04 15.68
CA GLU A 58 -14.54 11.00 14.68
C GLU A 58 -13.70 11.46 13.50
N ALA A 59 -13.67 12.76 13.19
CA ALA A 59 -13.12 13.24 11.92
C ALA A 59 -12.36 14.56 12.01
N ILE A 60 -11.43 14.74 11.08
CA ILE A 60 -10.72 15.99 10.82
C ILE A 60 -11.12 16.51 9.45
N VAL A 61 -11.66 17.72 9.37
CA VAL A 61 -12.07 18.36 8.12
C VAL A 61 -11.03 19.38 7.69
N VAL A 62 -10.53 19.19 6.48
CA VAL A 62 -9.45 19.98 5.89
C VAL A 62 -9.96 20.65 4.61
N LYS A 63 -9.83 21.97 4.54
CA LYS A 63 -10.14 22.73 3.34
C LYS A 63 -8.98 22.62 2.34
N THR A 64 -9.26 22.07 1.17
CA THR A 64 -8.29 21.84 0.09
C THR A 64 -8.49 22.78 -1.10
N GLY A 65 -9.66 23.40 -1.22
CA GLY A 65 -9.95 24.37 -2.28
C GLY A 65 -11.07 25.34 -1.90
N ARG A 66 -11.60 26.08 -2.88
CA ARG A 66 -12.63 27.11 -2.65
C ARG A 66 -13.90 26.54 -2.00
N SER A 67 -14.41 25.43 -2.53
CA SER A 67 -15.54 24.65 -2.01
C SER A 67 -15.22 23.15 -1.96
N ALA A 68 -13.93 22.82 -1.80
CA ALA A 68 -13.41 21.46 -1.78
C ALA A 68 -12.80 21.14 -0.40
N PHE A 69 -13.13 19.97 0.13
CA PHE A 69 -12.74 19.53 1.46
C PHE A 69 -12.25 18.07 1.44
N ALA A 70 -11.43 17.73 2.42
CA ALA A 70 -11.06 16.37 2.75
C ALA A 70 -11.53 16.08 4.18
N VAL A 71 -12.06 14.89 4.40
CA VAL A 71 -12.47 14.40 5.72
C VAL A 71 -11.60 13.19 6.05
N LEU A 72 -10.84 13.28 7.13
CA LEU A 72 -9.94 12.23 7.58
C LEU A 72 -10.54 11.54 8.79
N ASP A 73 -10.56 10.21 8.83
CA ASP A 73 -10.87 9.47 10.05
C ASP A 73 -9.79 9.75 11.11
N ARG A 74 -10.22 10.28 12.24
CA ARG A 74 -9.32 10.71 13.33
C ARG A 74 -8.54 9.55 13.95
N THR A 75 -9.05 8.32 13.85
CA THR A 75 -8.38 7.12 14.38
C THR A 75 -7.22 6.66 13.50
N LEU A 76 -7.15 7.13 12.25
CA LEU A 76 -6.13 6.72 11.28
C LEU A 76 -5.03 7.75 11.06
N VAL A 77 -5.20 9.00 11.52
CA VAL A 77 -4.17 10.03 11.35
C VAL A 77 -2.97 9.80 12.28
N THR A 78 -1.77 10.09 11.79
CA THR A 78 -0.54 10.00 12.61
C THR A 78 -0.42 11.10 13.66
N GLU A 79 -1.07 12.24 13.41
CA GLU A 79 -1.10 13.41 14.29
C GLU A 79 -2.46 14.08 14.16
N VAL A 80 -3.02 14.59 15.26
CA VAL A 80 -4.25 15.38 15.27
C VAL A 80 -3.88 16.86 15.27
N PRO A 81 -3.88 17.54 14.11
CA PRO A 81 -3.55 18.95 14.02
C PRO A 81 -4.61 19.85 14.68
N GLU A 82 -4.18 21.00 15.19
CA GLU A 82 -5.07 22.02 15.73
C GLU A 82 -5.94 22.66 14.62
N LYS A 83 -7.14 23.12 15.00
CA LYS A 83 -7.99 23.90 14.10
C LYS A 83 -7.25 25.15 13.63
N GLY A 84 -7.23 25.36 12.33
CA GLY A 84 -6.52 26.47 11.68
C GLY A 84 -5.10 26.15 11.22
N ALA A 85 -4.53 25.00 11.61
CA ALA A 85 -3.21 24.58 11.15
C ALA A 85 -3.20 24.36 9.63
N LYS A 86 -2.08 24.73 8.99
CA LYS A 86 -1.78 24.31 7.62
C LYS A 86 -1.12 22.94 7.68
N VAL A 87 -1.61 21.99 6.91
CA VAL A 87 -1.15 20.60 6.96
C VAL A 87 -0.86 20.06 5.57
N GLN A 88 0.16 19.21 5.49
CA GLN A 88 0.37 18.30 4.38
C GLN A 88 -0.15 16.92 4.78
N ILE A 89 -0.93 16.31 3.90
CA ILE A 89 -1.61 15.03 4.15
C ILE A 89 -1.19 14.06 3.06
N ALA A 90 -0.70 12.90 3.48
CA ALA A 90 -0.37 11.78 2.61
C ALA A 90 -1.17 10.55 3.06
N PRO A 91 -2.31 10.27 2.41
CA PRO A 91 -3.03 9.01 2.58
C PRO A 91 -2.19 7.84 2.07
N TYR A 92 -2.58 6.62 2.46
CA TYR A 92 -1.97 5.41 1.92
C TYR A 92 -2.01 5.38 0.40
N ALA A 93 -0.94 4.88 -0.21
CA ALA A 93 -0.87 4.55 -1.61
C ALA A 93 0.01 3.33 -1.75
N ARG A 94 -0.42 2.38 -2.58
CA ARG A 94 0.36 1.19 -2.91
C ARG A 94 1.71 1.58 -3.49
N ARG A 95 2.74 0.83 -3.13
CA ARG A 95 4.14 1.06 -3.55
C ARG A 95 4.76 -0.22 -4.09
N ARG A 96 5.81 -0.04 -4.89
CA ARG A 96 6.65 -1.14 -5.34
C ARG A 96 7.90 -1.25 -4.45
N PHE A 97 8.68 -2.30 -4.64
CA PHE A 97 9.92 -2.53 -3.90
C PHE A 97 11.02 -1.49 -4.14
N ASP A 98 10.91 -0.68 -5.21
CA ASP A 98 11.81 0.45 -5.45
C ASP A 98 11.37 1.74 -4.74
N GLY A 99 10.29 1.69 -3.95
CA GLY A 99 9.75 2.82 -3.19
C GLY A 99 8.85 3.76 -3.98
N LEU A 100 8.76 3.61 -5.31
CA LEU A 100 7.84 4.38 -6.14
C LEU A 100 6.39 3.93 -5.90
N ARG A 101 5.45 4.82 -6.20
CA ARG A 101 4.03 4.48 -6.14
C ARG A 101 3.71 3.47 -7.23
N ALA A 102 2.78 2.58 -6.96
CA ALA A 102 2.40 1.52 -7.90
C ALA A 102 1.71 2.08 -9.16
N ASP A 103 1.14 3.28 -9.10
CA ASP A 103 0.59 4.03 -10.24
C ASP A 103 1.64 4.83 -11.05
N THR A 104 2.92 4.68 -10.73
CA THR A 104 4.02 5.31 -11.50
C THR A 104 4.23 4.54 -12.81
N PRO A 105 4.22 5.21 -13.99
CA PRO A 105 4.35 4.53 -15.28
C PRO A 105 5.71 3.84 -15.43
N GLU A 106 5.74 2.73 -16.18
CA GLU A 106 7.00 2.16 -16.65
C GLU A 106 7.52 3.00 -17.83
N GLU A 107 8.77 3.41 -17.76
CA GLU A 107 9.48 4.08 -18.85
C GLU A 107 10.44 3.11 -19.53
N ARG A 108 10.33 2.99 -20.85
CA ARG A 108 11.29 2.24 -21.69
C ARG A 108 11.82 3.13 -22.79
N SER A 109 13.13 3.21 -22.91
CA SER A 109 13.77 3.85 -24.06
C SER A 109 13.89 2.85 -25.19
N GLU A 110 13.16 3.09 -26.27
CA GLU A 110 13.23 2.31 -27.49
C GLU A 110 14.01 3.08 -28.56
N ARG A 111 14.62 2.35 -29.49
CA ARG A 111 15.29 2.92 -30.66
C ARG A 111 14.53 2.52 -31.90
N THR A 112 14.27 3.48 -32.77
CA THR A 112 13.75 3.18 -34.12
C THR A 112 14.81 2.43 -34.94
N ALA A 113 14.38 1.79 -36.03
CA ALA A 113 15.29 1.16 -37.00
C ALA A 113 16.33 2.15 -37.58
N GLU A 114 16.03 3.46 -37.52
CA GLU A 114 16.89 4.56 -37.96
C GLU A 114 17.77 5.14 -36.84
N GLY A 115 17.75 4.54 -35.64
CA GLY A 115 18.63 4.91 -34.52
C GLY A 115 18.15 6.06 -33.64
N HIS A 116 16.96 6.62 -33.89
CA HIS A 116 16.36 7.66 -33.05
C HIS A 116 15.82 7.04 -31.75
N SER A 117 16.19 7.60 -30.60
CA SER A 117 15.66 7.17 -29.31
C SER A 117 14.33 7.85 -29.00
N PHE A 118 13.33 7.09 -28.55
CA PHE A 118 12.08 7.61 -27.99
C PHE A 118 11.76 6.92 -26.67
N THR A 119 11.04 7.61 -25.79
CA THR A 119 10.61 7.07 -24.49
C THR A 119 9.15 6.64 -24.59
N VAL A 120 8.88 5.38 -24.29
CA VAL A 120 7.54 4.83 -24.12
C VAL A 120 7.18 4.88 -22.65
N GLN A 121 6.07 5.53 -22.31
CA GLN A 121 5.46 5.50 -20.99
C GLN A 121 4.23 4.60 -21.02
N THR A 122 4.22 3.55 -20.21
CA THR A 122 3.08 2.64 -20.08
C THR A 122 2.35 2.86 -18.76
N PHE A 123 1.07 3.22 -18.83
CA PHE A 123 0.16 3.31 -17.69
C PHE A 123 -0.73 2.07 -17.66
N VAL A 124 -0.60 1.25 -16.62
CA VAL A 124 -1.52 0.13 -16.41
C VAL A 124 -2.63 0.61 -15.48
N LEU A 125 -3.87 0.64 -15.99
CA LEU A 125 -5.03 1.10 -15.25
C LEU A 125 -5.60 -0.04 -14.42
N GLY A 126 -5.78 0.20 -13.11
CA GLY A 126 -6.36 -0.77 -12.19
C GLY A 126 -5.43 -1.89 -11.75
N ASP A 127 -4.32 -2.09 -12.46
CA ASP A 127 -3.25 -2.99 -12.06
C ASP A 127 -1.97 -2.21 -11.77
N ALA A 128 -1.33 -2.55 -10.67
CA ALA A 128 -0.19 -1.84 -10.13
C ALA A 128 0.83 -2.86 -9.61
N PRO A 129 1.39 -3.73 -10.47
CA PRO A 129 2.14 -4.90 -10.00
C PRO A 129 3.46 -4.48 -9.37
N ALA A 130 3.63 -4.74 -8.08
CA ALA A 130 4.92 -4.68 -7.41
C ALA A 130 5.67 -5.99 -7.67
N LYS A 131 6.43 -6.07 -8.78
CA LYS A 131 7.23 -7.25 -9.10
C LYS A 131 8.27 -7.54 -8.02
N LEU A 132 8.43 -8.81 -7.68
CA LEU A 132 9.45 -9.23 -6.74
C LEU A 132 10.84 -8.95 -7.31
N PRO A 133 11.80 -8.44 -6.50
CA PRO A 133 13.14 -8.12 -6.96
C PRO A 133 14.01 -9.40 -7.01
N VAL A 134 13.56 -10.38 -7.81
CA VAL A 134 14.20 -11.69 -8.01
C VAL A 134 14.37 -11.94 -9.51
N PRO A 135 15.41 -12.70 -9.93
CA PRO A 135 15.56 -13.07 -11.33
C PRO A 135 14.45 -14.01 -11.79
N GLU A 136 14.26 -14.13 -13.11
CA GLU A 136 13.33 -15.12 -13.65
C GLU A 136 13.78 -16.55 -13.28
N PRO A 137 12.94 -17.33 -12.58
CA PRO A 137 13.27 -18.69 -12.18
C PRO A 137 13.33 -19.67 -13.36
N ARG A 138 14.12 -20.73 -13.20
CA ARG A 138 14.12 -21.87 -14.14
C ARG A 138 13.16 -22.96 -13.67
N CYS A 139 13.02 -23.13 -12.36
CA CYS A 139 12.07 -24.05 -11.72
C CYS A 139 10.63 -23.54 -11.93
N PHE A 140 9.77 -24.44 -12.40
CA PHE A 140 8.36 -24.13 -12.66
C PHE A 140 7.62 -23.78 -11.37
N GLU A 141 7.83 -24.53 -10.30
CA GLU A 141 7.19 -24.36 -9.01
C GLU A 141 7.60 -23.03 -8.34
N LEU A 142 8.87 -22.62 -8.47
CA LEU A 142 9.29 -21.29 -8.02
C LEU A 142 8.65 -20.18 -8.86
N LYS A 143 8.51 -20.39 -10.18
CA LYS A 143 7.85 -19.43 -11.08
C LYS A 143 6.38 -19.26 -10.70
N GLU A 144 5.67 -20.34 -10.38
CA GLU A 144 4.28 -20.29 -9.92
C GLU A 144 4.15 -19.62 -8.55
N LEU A 145 5.04 -19.91 -7.60
CA LEU A 145 5.06 -19.21 -6.30
C LEU A 145 5.24 -17.70 -6.46
N ILE A 146 6.20 -17.27 -7.29
CA ILE A 146 6.42 -15.84 -7.57
C ILE A 146 5.20 -15.24 -8.26
N ASN A 147 4.64 -15.92 -9.27
CA ASN A 147 3.44 -15.46 -9.96
C ASN A 147 2.26 -15.30 -8.99
N GLN A 148 2.06 -16.24 -8.06
CA GLN A 148 1.00 -16.14 -7.06
C GLN A 148 1.21 -14.98 -6.10
N LEU A 149 2.44 -14.76 -5.60
CA LEU A 149 2.76 -13.58 -4.78
C LEU A 149 2.47 -12.27 -5.54
N GLU A 150 2.81 -12.22 -6.84
CA GLU A 150 2.63 -11.03 -7.66
C GLU A 150 1.19 -10.79 -8.12
N GLN A 151 0.38 -11.84 -8.30
CA GLN A 151 -0.96 -11.75 -8.90
C GLN A 151 -2.10 -11.87 -7.90
N LEU A 152 -1.95 -12.66 -6.84
CA LEU A 152 -3.06 -12.89 -5.91
C LEU A 152 -3.36 -11.64 -5.06
N PRO A 153 -4.63 -11.39 -4.75
CA PRO A 153 -5.03 -10.30 -3.88
C PRO A 153 -4.58 -10.56 -2.44
N ALA A 154 -4.28 -9.50 -1.71
CA ALA A 154 -4.27 -9.54 -0.26
C ALA A 154 -5.71 -9.64 0.27
N PRO A 155 -5.93 -10.09 1.52
CA PRO A 155 -7.28 -10.30 2.07
C PRO A 155 -8.18 -9.05 2.09
N ASP A 156 -7.59 -7.85 2.07
CA ASP A 156 -8.31 -6.58 2.00
C ASP A 156 -8.97 -6.27 0.63
N GLY A 157 -8.65 -7.05 -0.41
CA GLY A 157 -9.26 -6.91 -1.75
C GLY A 157 -8.76 -5.71 -2.57
N PHE A 158 -7.81 -4.92 -2.05
CA PHE A 158 -7.25 -3.74 -2.72
C PHE A 158 -5.78 -3.88 -3.05
N ARG A 159 -5.02 -4.41 -2.11
CA ARG A 159 -3.61 -4.74 -2.28
C ARG A 159 -3.48 -6.11 -2.94
N ARG A 160 -2.30 -6.34 -3.52
CA ARG A 160 -1.81 -7.68 -3.86
C ARG A 160 -0.89 -8.16 -2.74
N ILE A 161 -0.55 -9.45 -2.72
CA ILE A 161 0.37 -9.97 -1.70
C ILE A 161 1.70 -9.20 -1.72
N THR A 162 2.26 -8.87 -2.89
CA THR A 162 3.50 -8.07 -2.96
C THR A 162 3.39 -6.67 -2.34
N HIS A 163 2.24 -6.01 -2.41
CA HIS A 163 2.03 -4.74 -1.71
C HIS A 163 2.03 -4.91 -0.20
N LEU A 164 1.42 -5.99 0.29
CA LEU A 164 1.47 -6.36 1.70
C LEU A 164 2.92 -6.60 2.15
N LEU A 165 3.73 -7.27 1.33
CA LEU A 165 5.16 -7.46 1.60
C LEU A 165 5.90 -6.12 1.67
N VAL A 166 5.65 -5.19 0.73
CA VAL A 166 6.23 -3.85 0.73
C VAL A 166 5.85 -3.10 2.01
N ASP A 167 4.59 -3.14 2.41
CA ASP A 167 4.08 -2.48 3.62
C ASP A 167 4.69 -3.08 4.90
N ALA A 168 4.96 -4.39 4.91
CA ALA A 168 5.69 -5.07 5.98
C ALA A 168 7.21 -4.81 5.98
N GLY A 169 7.70 -3.99 5.03
CA GLY A 169 9.11 -3.65 4.91
C GLY A 169 9.97 -4.79 4.35
N ALA A 170 9.41 -5.65 3.50
CA ALA A 170 10.12 -6.77 2.91
C ALA A 170 11.33 -6.32 2.06
N ARG A 171 12.50 -6.91 2.35
CA ARG A 171 13.79 -6.61 1.71
C ARG A 171 14.71 -7.83 1.76
N ASP A 172 15.92 -7.70 1.22
CA ASP A 172 16.96 -8.74 1.26
C ASP A 172 16.49 -10.09 0.72
N PHE A 173 15.83 -10.06 -0.44
CA PHE A 173 15.25 -11.24 -1.08
C PHE A 173 16.31 -12.29 -1.42
N LYS A 174 16.00 -13.54 -1.12
CA LYS A 174 16.76 -14.74 -1.45
C LYS A 174 15.81 -15.75 -2.08
N TRP A 175 16.33 -16.60 -2.93
CA TRP A 175 15.54 -17.63 -3.58
C TRP A 175 16.33 -18.93 -3.69
N VAL A 176 15.60 -20.03 -3.78
CA VAL A 176 16.12 -21.36 -4.03
C VAL A 176 15.46 -21.84 -5.33
N ASP A 177 16.23 -21.83 -6.42
CA ASP A 177 15.80 -22.22 -7.77
C ASP A 177 16.44 -23.57 -8.14
N PRO A 178 15.89 -24.70 -7.64
CA PRO A 178 16.46 -26.03 -7.86
C PRO A 178 16.23 -26.48 -9.31
N LEU A 179 17.00 -27.50 -9.73
CA LEU A 179 16.65 -28.25 -10.93
C LEU A 179 15.40 -29.09 -10.65
N PRO A 180 14.56 -29.40 -11.66
CA PRO A 180 13.35 -30.22 -11.46
C PRO A 180 13.61 -31.56 -10.76
N ALA A 181 14.76 -32.18 -11.00
CA ALA A 181 15.16 -33.44 -10.36
C ALA A 181 15.47 -33.31 -8.85
N ASP A 182 15.77 -32.10 -8.38
CA ASP A 182 16.23 -31.85 -7.00
C ASP A 182 15.14 -31.26 -6.10
N ILE A 183 13.93 -30.99 -6.61
CA ILE A 183 12.84 -30.30 -5.90
C ILE A 183 12.52 -30.93 -4.54
N ILE A 184 12.57 -32.26 -4.43
CA ILE A 184 12.28 -32.96 -3.16
C ILE A 184 13.42 -32.74 -2.15
N LYS A 185 14.67 -32.74 -2.62
CA LYS A 185 15.86 -32.60 -1.76
C LYS A 185 16.08 -31.15 -1.35
N THR A 186 15.81 -30.23 -2.26
CA THR A 186 16.01 -28.80 -2.12
C THR A 186 14.74 -28.09 -2.59
N PRO A 187 13.75 -27.94 -1.69
CA PRO A 187 12.49 -27.30 -2.03
C PRO A 187 12.67 -25.90 -2.64
N PRO A 188 11.93 -25.57 -3.72
CA PRO A 188 11.86 -24.21 -4.22
C PRO A 188 11.33 -23.27 -3.15
N ALA A 189 11.99 -22.12 -2.97
CA ALA A 189 11.63 -21.19 -1.91
C ALA A 189 11.98 -19.74 -2.25
N ILE A 190 11.25 -18.81 -1.64
CA ILE A 190 11.60 -17.40 -1.57
C ILE A 190 11.70 -16.98 -0.11
N GLY A 191 12.76 -16.27 0.24
CA GLY A 191 12.98 -15.71 1.57
C GLY A 191 13.19 -14.22 1.51
N PHE A 192 12.73 -13.50 2.53
CA PHE A 192 12.90 -12.04 2.64
C PHE A 192 12.85 -11.62 4.10
N THR A 193 13.48 -10.50 4.42
CA THR A 193 13.45 -9.90 5.76
C THR A 193 12.33 -8.89 5.85
N VAL A 194 11.52 -8.94 6.91
CA VAL A 194 10.46 -7.95 7.20
C VAL A 194 10.77 -7.18 8.48
N ALA A 195 10.15 -6.01 8.61
CA ALA A 195 10.19 -5.20 9.80
C ALA A 195 8.84 -4.49 9.99
N SER A 196 7.87 -5.23 10.54
CA SER A 196 6.56 -4.70 10.92
C SER A 196 6.35 -4.78 12.44
N GLY A 197 5.27 -4.17 12.93
CA GLY A 197 4.85 -4.27 14.32
C GLY A 197 4.46 -5.69 14.75
N LYS A 198 4.08 -6.58 13.81
CA LYS A 198 3.77 -7.99 14.10
C LYS A 198 5.02 -8.86 14.17
N PHE A 199 5.94 -8.68 13.23
CA PHE A 199 7.14 -9.49 13.14
C PHE A 199 8.30 -8.71 12.53
N SER A 200 9.49 -8.93 13.13
CA SER A 200 10.75 -8.52 12.54
C SER A 200 11.73 -9.70 12.56
N GLY A 201 12.24 -10.01 11.37
CA GLY A 201 13.03 -11.20 11.10
C GLY A 201 12.86 -11.67 9.65
N GLN A 202 13.30 -12.88 9.35
CA GLN A 202 13.22 -13.48 8.02
C GLN A 202 11.93 -14.29 7.89
N VAL A 203 11.27 -14.16 6.74
CA VAL A 203 10.15 -14.99 6.29
C VAL A 203 10.67 -15.86 5.16
N ILE A 204 10.31 -17.14 5.16
CA ILE A 204 10.59 -18.07 4.07
C ILE A 204 9.28 -18.70 3.65
N VAL A 205 8.96 -18.64 2.36
CA VAL A 205 7.86 -19.37 1.74
C VAL A 205 8.49 -20.44 0.85
N SER A 206 8.25 -21.71 1.17
CA SER A 206 8.78 -22.86 0.42
C SER A 206 7.65 -23.75 -0.08
N TYR A 207 7.85 -24.36 -1.25
CA TYR A 207 6.93 -25.34 -1.81
C TYR A 207 7.23 -26.74 -1.26
N ASP A 208 6.26 -27.36 -0.60
CA ASP A 208 6.30 -28.75 -0.18
C ASP A 208 5.71 -29.65 -1.28
N ARG A 209 6.60 -30.35 -1.99
CA ARG A 209 6.22 -31.26 -3.08
C ARG A 209 5.43 -32.48 -2.61
N GLY A 210 5.62 -32.92 -1.36
CA GLY A 210 4.97 -34.09 -0.80
C GLY A 210 3.50 -33.82 -0.45
N ALA A 211 3.24 -32.68 0.15
CA ALA A 211 1.88 -32.21 0.49
C ALA A 211 1.19 -31.43 -0.64
N ASP A 212 1.95 -30.98 -1.64
CA ASP A 212 1.49 -30.08 -2.72
C ASP A 212 0.91 -28.76 -2.18
N GLN A 213 1.63 -28.16 -1.24
CA GLN A 213 1.24 -26.96 -0.50
C GLN A 213 2.45 -26.07 -0.24
N TYR A 214 2.22 -24.86 0.27
CA TYR A 214 3.30 -24.04 0.81
C TYR A 214 3.52 -24.31 2.29
N VAL A 215 4.73 -23.96 2.71
CA VAL A 215 5.09 -23.78 4.11
C VAL A 215 5.64 -22.37 4.29
N VAL A 216 5.13 -21.68 5.31
CA VAL A 216 5.62 -20.35 5.68
C VAL A 216 6.36 -20.45 7.01
N GLU A 217 7.62 -20.06 7.02
CA GLU A 217 8.47 -20.08 8.20
C GLU A 217 8.94 -18.68 8.58
N LEU A 218 8.82 -18.34 9.86
CA LEU A 218 9.39 -17.15 10.46
C LEU A 218 10.67 -17.53 11.20
N GLN A 219 11.76 -16.84 10.87
CA GLN A 219 13.06 -17.04 11.48
C GLN A 219 13.59 -15.77 12.13
N ARG A 220 14.24 -15.92 13.29
CA ARG A 220 15.03 -14.87 13.94
C ARG A 220 16.40 -15.42 14.28
N ASP A 221 17.45 -14.67 13.93
CA ASP A 221 18.84 -15.07 14.14
C ASP A 221 19.17 -16.47 13.57
N GLY A 222 18.61 -16.78 12.40
CA GLY A 222 18.79 -18.07 11.71
C GLY A 222 18.07 -19.25 12.35
N LYS A 223 17.20 -19.02 13.35
CA LYS A 223 16.39 -20.06 14.00
C LYS A 223 14.93 -19.90 13.62
N SER A 224 14.29 -21.01 13.26
CA SER A 224 12.84 -21.09 13.10
C SER A 224 12.15 -20.83 14.45
N ILE A 225 11.29 -19.82 14.49
CA ILE A 225 10.50 -19.48 15.68
C ILE A 225 9.02 -19.79 15.52
N HIS A 226 8.55 -19.85 14.27
CA HIS A 226 7.18 -20.17 13.93
C HIS A 226 7.15 -20.76 12.53
N ARG A 227 6.31 -21.76 12.32
CA ARG A 227 6.16 -22.46 11.05
C ARG A 227 4.68 -22.79 10.86
N VAL A 228 4.14 -22.41 9.72
CA VAL A 228 2.79 -22.73 9.29
C VAL A 228 2.91 -23.69 8.13
N GLU A 229 2.55 -24.94 8.38
CA GLU A 229 2.44 -25.98 7.36
C GLU A 229 1.04 -25.96 6.76
N GLU A 230 0.84 -26.75 5.69
CA GLU A 230 -0.45 -26.90 5.02
C GLU A 230 -1.06 -25.58 4.51
N VAL A 231 -0.22 -24.69 3.97
CA VAL A 231 -0.69 -23.42 3.40
C VAL A 231 -1.13 -23.67 1.95
N PHE A 232 -2.44 -23.68 1.73
CA PHE A 232 -3.01 -23.75 0.38
C PHE A 232 -2.63 -22.51 -0.44
N PHE A 233 -2.58 -22.68 -1.77
CA PHE A 233 -2.11 -21.64 -2.69
C PHE A 233 -2.96 -20.35 -2.62
N ASP A 234 -4.26 -20.48 -2.42
CA ASP A 234 -5.22 -19.38 -2.27
C ASP A 234 -5.21 -18.76 -0.86
N ASP A 235 -4.75 -19.50 0.15
CA ASP A 235 -4.63 -19.01 1.53
C ASP A 235 -3.33 -18.24 1.81
N LEU A 236 -2.35 -18.25 0.88
CA LEU A 236 -1.04 -17.64 1.10
C LEU A 236 -1.13 -16.17 1.53
N GLY A 237 -2.01 -15.39 0.91
CA GLY A 237 -2.24 -13.99 1.27
C GLY A 237 -2.79 -13.81 2.69
N ILE A 238 -3.71 -14.68 3.10
CA ILE A 238 -4.32 -14.69 4.45
C ILE A 238 -3.27 -15.05 5.50
N VAL A 239 -2.45 -16.06 5.22
CA VAL A 239 -1.38 -16.49 6.14
C VAL A 239 -0.35 -15.37 6.30
N LEU A 240 0.10 -14.75 5.22
CA LEU A 240 1.06 -13.65 5.29
C LEU A 240 0.48 -12.42 6.01
N GLU A 241 -0.76 -12.03 5.75
CA GLU A 241 -1.42 -10.95 6.49
C GLU A 241 -1.43 -11.21 8.00
N LYS A 242 -1.82 -12.42 8.42
CA LYS A 242 -1.84 -12.81 9.83
C LYS A 242 -0.47 -12.69 10.47
N LEU A 243 0.58 -13.14 9.77
CA LEU A 243 1.93 -13.22 10.32
C LEU A 243 2.69 -11.88 10.31
N ILE A 244 2.55 -11.07 9.26
CA ILE A 244 3.47 -9.93 9.03
C ILE A 244 2.80 -8.58 8.79
N ASP A 245 1.51 -8.50 8.51
CA ASP A 245 0.82 -7.22 8.27
C ASP A 245 0.20 -6.65 9.56
N ASP A 246 0.73 -5.54 10.08
CA ASP A 246 0.25 -4.91 11.30
C ASP A 246 -0.85 -3.85 11.08
N GLY A 247 -1.32 -3.66 9.84
CA GLY A 247 -2.33 -2.66 9.48
C GLY A 247 -1.83 -1.22 9.51
N SER A 248 -0.55 -0.97 9.80
CA SER A 248 0.02 0.38 9.89
C SER A 248 -0.05 1.15 8.58
N TRP A 249 -0.10 0.44 7.45
CA TRP A 249 -0.28 1.01 6.12
C TRP A 249 -1.56 1.85 5.98
N ARG A 250 -2.60 1.57 6.78
CA ARG A 250 -3.87 2.33 6.76
C ARG A 250 -3.73 3.74 7.34
N ARG A 251 -2.61 4.04 8.00
CA ARG A 251 -2.40 5.35 8.64
C ARG A 251 -2.30 6.45 7.59
N ILE A 252 -2.95 7.57 7.89
CA ILE A 252 -2.89 8.79 7.10
C ILE A 252 -1.80 9.66 7.71
N HIS A 253 -0.71 9.85 6.97
CA HIS A 253 0.36 10.73 7.42
C HIS A 253 -0.10 12.18 7.35
N VAL A 254 -0.08 12.84 8.51
CA VAL A 254 -0.39 14.26 8.65
C VAL A 254 0.85 14.97 9.18
N GLN A 255 1.25 16.05 8.50
CA GLN A 255 2.37 16.89 8.89
C GLN A 255 1.91 18.35 9.01
N CYS A 256 2.08 18.93 10.20
CA CYS A 256 1.86 20.35 10.42
C CYS A 256 2.94 21.19 9.75
N LEU A 257 2.53 22.01 8.77
CA LEU A 257 3.40 22.96 8.10
C LEU A 257 3.49 24.21 8.99
N HIS A 258 4.60 24.35 9.69
CA HIS A 258 4.86 25.53 10.51
C HIS A 258 4.84 26.77 9.61
N GLY A 259 3.90 27.68 9.88
CA GLY A 259 3.96 29.02 9.33
C GLY A 259 5.25 29.66 9.84
N ARG A 260 6.12 30.09 8.92
CA ARG A 260 7.24 30.98 9.24
C ARG A 260 6.64 32.14 10.06
N LYS A 261 6.92 32.20 11.37
CA LYS A 261 6.61 33.40 12.15
C LYS A 261 7.38 34.53 11.49
N SER A 262 6.69 35.44 10.80
CA SER A 262 7.23 36.74 10.47
C SER A 262 7.53 37.43 11.80
N VAL A 263 8.80 37.37 12.20
CA VAL A 263 9.35 38.23 13.23
C VAL A 263 9.31 39.64 12.64
N HIS A 264 8.28 40.40 12.98
CA HIS A 264 8.36 41.85 12.88
C HIS A 264 9.09 42.33 14.13
N GLN A 265 10.33 42.78 13.91
CA GLN A 265 11.01 43.75 14.76
C GLN A 265 10.28 45.10 14.67
#